data_AF-A0A497Q8E6-F1
#
_entry.id   AF-A0A497Q8E6-F1
#
_cell.length_a   1.000
_cell.length_b   1.000
_cell.length_c   1.000
_cell.angle_alpha   90.00
_cell.angle_beta   90.00
_cell.angle_gamma   90.00
#
_symmetry.space_group_name_H-M   'P 1'
#
loop_
_entity.id
_entity.type
_entity.pdbx_description
1 polymer ?
#
loop_
_entity_poly.entity_id
_entity_poly.type
_entity_poly.pdbx_seq_one_letter_code
_entity_poly.pdbx_strand_id
1 'polypeptide(L)'
;MVDLRNLQTMLDKFERERGWNRFPASLVFAHLIEELGEISRYITVEEGYKIVGLGHEAPDRRSLGREFAQVFSLFIQLANHFQVDLEEAVLREIEIMRNRFPAEEWAKRMNGHQS
;
A
#
# COMPACT_ATOMS: atom_id res chain seq x y z
N MET A 1 13.99 -1.73 17.01
CA MET A 1 12.61 -1.54 16.50
C MET A 1 12.77 -1.04 15.08
N VAL A 2 12.02 -1.58 14.10
CA VAL A 2 12.07 -1.11 12.71
C VAL A 2 11.04 0.01 12.57
N ASP A 3 11.47 1.19 12.17
CA ASP A 3 10.61 2.31 11.77
C ASP A 3 10.61 2.49 10.24
N LEU A 4 9.89 3.50 9.74
CA LEU A 4 9.74 3.69 8.29
C LEU A 4 11.05 4.12 7.65
N ARG A 5 11.86 4.95 8.31
CA ARG A 5 13.18 5.35 7.80
C ARG A 5 14.16 4.18 7.71
N ASN A 6 14.16 3.30 8.72
CA ASN A 6 14.92 2.07 8.70
C ASN A 6 14.50 1.19 7.52
N LEU A 7 13.19 1.05 7.27
CA LEU A 7 12.68 0.27 6.15
C LEU A 7 13.04 0.89 4.78
N GLN A 8 12.92 2.21 4.62
CA GLN A 8 13.36 2.92 3.41
C GLN A 8 14.85 2.66 3.13
N THR A 9 15.69 2.70 4.17
CA THR A 9 17.14 2.44 4.06
C THR A 9 17.43 0.99 3.69
N MET A 10 16.72 0.03 4.30
CA MET A 10 16.89 -1.39 4.01
C MET A 10 16.51 -1.73 2.56
N LEU A 11 15.40 -1.17 2.07
CA LEU A 11 14.93 -1.38 0.70
C LEU A 11 15.82 -0.68 -0.33
N ASP A 12 16.25 0.56 -0.09
CA ASP A 12 17.20 1.25 -0.98
C ASP A 12 18.50 0.45 -1.13
N LYS A 13 19.04 -0.09 -0.03
CA LYS A 13 20.22 -0.97 -0.08
C LYS A 13 19.95 -2.22 -0.90
N PHE A 14 18.84 -2.92 -0.62
CA PHE A 14 18.45 -4.14 -1.33
C PHE A 14 18.29 -3.92 -2.84
N GLU A 15 17.70 -2.80 -3.25
CA GLU A 15 17.51 -2.40 -4.64
C GLU A 15 18.84 -2.05 -5.32
N ARG A 16 19.72 -1.29 -4.64
CA ARG A 16 21.03 -0.90 -5.17
C ARG A 16 21.96 -2.08 -5.40
N GLU A 17 21.95 -3.06 -4.51
CA GLU A 17 22.71 -4.31 -4.67
C GLU A 17 22.35 -5.06 -5.96
N ARG A 18 21.13 -4.85 -6.47
CA ARG A 18 20.60 -5.47 -7.70
C ARG A 18 20.54 -4.51 -8.89
N GLY A 19 20.90 -3.23 -8.70
CA GLY A 19 20.77 -2.18 -9.69
C GLY A 19 19.33 -1.77 -10.03
N TRP A 20 18.34 -2.20 -9.23
CA TRP A 20 16.92 -1.92 -9.47
C TRP A 20 16.56 -0.46 -9.25
N ASN A 21 17.35 0.26 -8.45
CA ASN A 21 17.23 1.71 -8.28
C ASN A 21 17.42 2.52 -9.58
N ARG A 22 17.84 1.86 -10.68
CA ARG A 22 18.01 2.46 -12.02
C ARG A 22 16.77 2.32 -12.90
N PHE A 23 15.78 1.54 -12.51
CA PHE A 23 14.53 1.46 -13.26
C PHE A 23 13.84 2.83 -13.30
N PRO A 24 13.28 3.26 -14.45
CA PRO A 24 12.47 4.46 -14.53
C PRO A 24 11.28 4.37 -13.55
N ALA A 25 10.96 5.49 -12.88
CA ALA A 25 9.84 5.55 -11.94
C ALA A 25 8.51 5.12 -12.58
N SER A 26 8.33 5.37 -13.88
CA SER A 26 7.13 4.93 -14.62
C SER A 26 6.98 3.41 -14.66
N LEU A 27 8.08 2.66 -14.74
CA LEU A 27 8.04 1.19 -14.75
C LEU A 27 7.76 0.64 -13.34
N VAL A 28 8.39 1.24 -12.31
CA VAL A 28 8.11 0.88 -10.91
C VAL A 28 6.66 1.18 -10.56
N PHE A 29 6.13 2.31 -11.04
CA PHE A 29 4.72 2.68 -10.85
C PHE A 29 3.77 1.75 -11.60
N ALA A 30 4.09 1.36 -12.84
CA ALA A 30 3.29 0.38 -13.57
C ALA A 30 3.23 -0.96 -12.81
N HIS A 31 4.37 -1.44 -12.31
CA HIS A 31 4.44 -2.66 -11.50
C HIS A 31 3.63 -2.52 -10.20
N LEU A 32 3.68 -1.37 -9.53
CA LEU A 32 2.85 -1.10 -8.36
C LEU A 32 1.35 -1.25 -8.64
N ILE A 33 0.89 -0.78 -9.80
CA ILE A 33 -0.52 -0.92 -10.22
C ILE A 33 -0.89 -2.39 -10.46
N GLU A 34 0.01 -3.19 -11.02
CA GLU A 34 -0.21 -4.63 -11.20
C GLU A 34 -0.40 -5.35 -9.86
N GLU A 35 0.47 -5.08 -8.88
CA GLU A 35 0.38 -5.70 -7.54
C GLU A 35 -0.87 -5.25 -6.76
N LEU A 36 -1.30 -3.98 -6.93
CA LEU A 36 -2.59 -3.50 -6.42
C LEU A 36 -3.77 -4.24 -7.08
N GLY A 37 -3.64 -4.63 -8.35
CA GLY A 37 -4.61 -5.45 -9.07
C GLY A 37 -4.81 -6.84 -8.43
N GLU A 38 -3.73 -7.45 -7.93
CA GLU A 38 -3.83 -8.74 -7.23
C GLU A 38 -4.57 -8.61 -5.88
N ILE A 39 -4.30 -7.54 -5.12
CA ILE A 39 -5.08 -7.24 -3.90
C ILE A 39 -6.56 -7.01 -4.26
N SER A 40 -6.84 -6.25 -5.32
CA SER A 40 -8.21 -6.00 -5.79
C SER A 40 -8.92 -7.30 -6.21
N ARG A 41 -8.20 -8.24 -6.84
CA ARG A 41 -8.74 -9.55 -7.20
C ARG A 41 -9.15 -10.34 -5.95
N TYR A 42 -8.36 -10.30 -4.88
CA TYR A 42 -8.74 -10.91 -3.61
C TYR A 42 -10.02 -10.29 -3.04
N ILE A 43 -10.06 -8.96 -2.91
CA ILE A 43 -11.21 -8.22 -2.38
C ILE A 43 -12.48 -8.53 -3.17
N THR A 44 -12.42 -8.46 -4.51
CA THR A 44 -13.59 -8.69 -5.36
C THR A 44 -14.13 -10.12 -5.31
N VAL A 45 -13.30 -11.10 -4.99
CA VAL A 45 -13.75 -12.47 -4.73
C VAL A 45 -14.38 -12.57 -3.34
N GLU A 46 -13.75 -11.98 -2.32
CA GLU A 46 -14.25 -11.97 -0.94
C GLU A 46 -15.62 -11.29 -0.81
N GLU A 47 -15.83 -10.19 -1.54
CA GLU A 47 -17.10 -9.45 -1.59
C GLU A 47 -18.17 -10.10 -2.49
N GLY A 48 -17.84 -11.20 -3.16
CA GLY A 48 -18.77 -11.97 -4.00
C GLY A 48 -19.06 -11.36 -5.39
N TYR A 49 -18.34 -10.32 -5.79
CA TYR A 49 -18.43 -9.78 -7.16
C TYR A 49 -17.86 -10.76 -8.19
N LYS A 50 -16.72 -11.39 -7.88
CA LYS A 50 -16.12 -12.47 -8.68
C LYS A 50 -16.39 -13.82 -8.03
N ILE A 51 -17.12 -14.68 -8.71
CA ILE A 51 -17.53 -16.00 -8.17
C ILE A 51 -16.55 -17.07 -8.64
N VAL A 52 -15.86 -17.72 -7.68
CA VAL A 52 -14.97 -18.84 -7.96
C VAL A 52 -15.73 -19.98 -8.64
N GLY A 53 -15.19 -20.48 -9.75
CA GLY A 53 -15.84 -21.52 -10.56
C GLY A 53 -16.83 -20.99 -11.62
N LEU A 54 -17.14 -19.69 -11.62
CA LEU A 54 -17.87 -19.02 -12.71
C LEU A 54 -16.95 -18.04 -13.45
N GLY A 55 -15.91 -18.58 -14.10
CA GLY A 55 -14.94 -17.79 -14.88
C GLY A 55 -13.84 -17.12 -14.04
N HIS A 56 -13.79 -17.38 -12.73
CA HIS A 56 -12.76 -16.86 -11.83
C HIS A 56 -12.13 -17.97 -11.00
N GLU A 57 -10.84 -17.82 -10.72
CA GLU A 57 -10.07 -18.69 -9.85
C GLU A 57 -9.95 -18.10 -8.44
N ALA A 58 -9.85 -18.98 -7.44
CA ALA A 58 -9.64 -18.56 -6.06
C ALA A 58 -8.24 -17.92 -5.93
N PRO A 59 -8.13 -16.69 -5.39
CA PRO A 59 -6.85 -16.13 -5.01
C PRO A 59 -6.26 -16.91 -3.82
N ASP A 60 -4.95 -17.13 -3.83
CA ASP A 60 -4.29 -17.76 -2.69
C ASP A 60 -4.27 -16.80 -1.50
N ARG A 61 -5.02 -17.13 -0.46
CA ARG A 61 -5.06 -16.32 0.77
C ARG A 61 -3.67 -16.18 1.42
N ARG A 62 -2.77 -17.14 1.21
CA ARG A 62 -1.38 -17.06 1.70
C ARG A 62 -0.54 -16.07 0.90
N SER A 63 -0.93 -15.75 -0.35
CA SER A 63 -0.25 -14.76 -1.17
C SER A 63 -0.67 -13.32 -0.84
N LEU A 64 -1.83 -13.09 -0.23
CA LEU A 64 -2.30 -11.72 0.06
C LEU A 64 -1.29 -10.88 0.86
N GLY A 65 -0.70 -11.46 1.91
CA GLY A 65 0.34 -10.77 2.68
C GLY A 65 1.59 -10.44 1.86
N ARG A 66 1.91 -11.29 0.87
CA ARG A 66 2.99 -11.08 -0.08
C ARG A 66 2.67 -9.93 -1.05
N GLU A 67 1.44 -9.83 -1.55
CA GLU A 67 1.03 -8.74 -2.43
C GLU A 67 1.07 -7.39 -1.70
N PHE A 68 0.60 -7.33 -0.45
CA PHE A 68 0.74 -6.11 0.38
C PHE A 68 2.21 -5.73 0.58
N ALA A 69 3.10 -6.71 0.78
CA ALA A 69 4.53 -6.44 0.91
C ALA A 69 5.15 -5.95 -0.41
N GLN A 70 4.74 -6.51 -1.57
CA GLN A 70 5.17 -6.07 -2.89
C GLN A 70 4.72 -4.63 -3.18
N VAL A 71 3.43 -4.35 -3.00
CA VAL A 71 2.86 -2.99 -3.11
C VAL A 71 3.63 -2.00 -2.24
N PHE A 72 3.84 -2.32 -0.97
CA PHE A 72 4.51 -1.40 -0.06
C PHE A 72 5.99 -1.21 -0.40
N SER A 73 6.69 -2.26 -0.84
CA SER A 73 8.08 -2.18 -1.27
C SER A 73 8.24 -1.31 -2.52
N LEU A 74 7.38 -1.49 -3.53
CA LEU A 74 7.39 -0.68 -4.76
C LEU A 74 7.03 0.79 -4.47
N PHE A 75 6.10 1.04 -3.54
CA PHE A 75 5.78 2.38 -3.09
C PHE A 75 6.97 3.05 -2.38
N ILE A 76 7.68 2.33 -1.51
CA ILE A 76 8.91 2.83 -0.88
C ILE A 76 10.02 3.07 -1.91
N GLN A 77 10.17 2.19 -2.90
CA GLN A 77 11.11 2.40 -4.01
C GLN A 77 10.85 3.72 -4.72
N LEU A 78 9.58 4.04 -4.99
CA LEU A 78 9.19 5.33 -5.57
C LEU A 78 9.50 6.50 -4.63
N ALA A 79 9.18 6.39 -3.34
CA ALA A 79 9.50 7.42 -2.35
C ALA A 79 11.01 7.69 -2.31
N ASN A 80 11.84 6.64 -2.30
CA ASN A 80 13.29 6.73 -2.34
C ASN A 80 13.79 7.36 -3.66
N HIS A 81 13.21 6.98 -4.80
CA HIS A 81 13.52 7.58 -6.11
C HIS A 81 13.29 9.10 -6.13
N PHE A 82 12.18 9.56 -5.53
CA PHE A 82 11.84 10.97 -5.43
C PHE A 82 12.42 11.66 -4.18
N GLN A 83 13.26 10.98 -3.40
CA GLN A 83 13.91 11.50 -2.20
C GLN A 83 12.92 12.01 -1.14
N VAL A 84 11.79 11.33 -1.00
CA VAL A 84 10.76 11.63 0.00
C VAL A 84 11.09 10.91 1.30
N ASP A 85 11.19 11.66 2.41
CA ASP A 85 11.15 11.10 3.77
C ASP A 85 9.70 10.68 4.07
N LEU A 86 9.43 9.38 3.95
CA LEU A 86 8.07 8.85 4.04
C LEU A 86 7.55 8.91 5.49
N GLU A 87 8.42 8.71 6.47
CA GLU A 87 8.06 8.82 7.88
C GLU A 87 7.59 10.23 8.21
N GLU A 88 8.39 11.23 7.83
CA GLU A 88 8.06 12.63 8.06
C GLU A 88 6.81 13.06 7.27
N ALA A 89 6.66 12.58 6.03
CA ALA A 89 5.47 12.84 5.22
C ALA A 89 4.19 12.29 5.86
N VAL A 90 4.21 11.05 6.35
CA VAL A 90 3.06 10.42 7.03
C VAL A 90 2.74 11.13 8.35
N LEU A 91 3.76 11.46 9.16
CA LEU A 91 3.54 12.16 10.42
C LEU A 91 2.90 13.54 10.21
N ARG A 92 3.36 14.30 9.21
CA ARG A 92 2.74 15.58 8.82
C ARG A 92 1.30 15.40 8.33
N GLU A 93 1.05 14.41 7.48
CA GLU A 93 -0.30 14.16 6.98
C GLU A 93 -1.27 13.81 8.11
N ILE A 94 -0.84 13.03 9.11
CA ILE A 94 -1.65 12.73 10.30
C ILE A 94 -2.04 14.01 11.05
N GLU A 95 -1.12 14.97 11.21
CA GLU A 95 -1.42 16.26 11.84
C GLU A 95 -2.44 17.07 11.03
N ILE A 96 -2.30 17.09 9.71
CA ILE A 96 -3.26 17.72 8.78
C ILE A 96 -4.63 17.06 8.89
N MET A 97 -4.67 15.73 8.83
CA MET A 97 -5.91 14.94 8.89
C MET A 97 -6.63 15.10 10.23
N ARG A 98 -5.92 15.20 11.36
CA ARG A 98 -6.54 15.47 12.67
C ARG A 98 -7.34 16.77 12.69
N ASN A 99 -6.81 17.81 12.04
CA ASN A 99 -7.48 19.11 11.95
C ASN A 99 -8.64 19.08 10.93
N ARG A 100 -8.45 18.37 9.81
CA ARG A 100 -9.45 18.28 8.73
C ARG A 100 -10.64 17.36 9.09
N PHE A 101 -10.40 16.36 9.92
CA PHE A 101 -11.37 15.31 10.26
C PHE A 101 -11.44 15.13 11.79
N PRO A 102 -12.21 15.97 12.51
CA PRO A 102 -12.34 15.89 13.96
C PRO A 102 -12.88 14.53 14.41
N ALA A 103 -12.18 13.90 15.36
CA ALA A 103 -12.48 12.53 15.78
C ALA A 103 -13.90 12.37 16.36
N GLU A 104 -14.36 13.35 17.16
CA GLU A 104 -15.67 13.30 17.79
C GLU A 104 -16.82 13.37 16.78
N GLU A 105 -16.71 14.25 15.78
CA GLU A 105 -17.72 14.41 14.73
C GLU A 105 -17.82 13.16 13.85
N TRP A 106 -16.68 12.61 13.44
CA TRP A 106 -16.63 11.37 12.67
C TRP A 106 -17.15 10.18 13.46
N ALA A 107 -16.79 10.04 14.73
CA ALA A 107 -17.28 8.97 15.60
C ALA A 107 -18.80 9.04 15.76
N LYS A 108 -19.37 10.23 16.01
CA LYS A 108 -20.83 10.44 16.08
C LYS A 108 -21.51 10.05 14.78
N ARG A 109 -20.97 10.49 13.63
CA ARG A 109 -21.53 10.16 12.32
C ARG A 109 -21.55 8.66 12.06
N MET A 110 -20.44 7.96 12.27
CA MET A 110 -20.33 6.53 11.97
C MET A 110 -21.22 5.68 12.89
N ASN A 111 -21.35 6.05 14.17
CA ASN A 111 -22.23 5.35 15.11
C ASN A 111 -23.72 5.62 14.86
N GLY A 112 -24.06 6.80 14.33
CA GLY A 112 -25.44 7.15 14.00
C GLY A 112 -25.99 6.49 12.72
N HIS A 113 -25.13 5.91 11.87
CA HIS A 113 -25.54 5.18 10.65
C HIS A 113 -25.71 3.67 10.88
N GLN A 114 -25.53 3.18 12.12
CA GLN A 114 -25.79 1.79 12.50
C GLN A 114 -27.19 1.56 13.09
N SER A 115 -28.12 2.50 12.93
CA SER A 115 -29.52 2.40 13.39
C SER A 115 -30.49 2.28 12.22
#